data_AF-A0A938KCV8-F1
#
_entry.id   AF-A0A938KCV8-F1
#
_cell.length_a   1.000
_cell.length_b   1.000
_cell.length_c   1.000
_cell.angle_alpha   90.00
_cell.angle_beta   90.00
_cell.angle_gamma   90.00
#
_symmetry.space_group_name_H-M   'P 1'
#
loop_
_entity.id
_entity.type
_entity.pdbx_description
1 polymer ?
#
loop_
_entity_poly.entity_id
_entity_poly.type
_entity_poly.pdbx_seq_one_letter_code
_entity_poly.pdbx_strand_id
1 'polypeptide(L)'
;MELRNDRGAQALRIEEIERAEKGADYPEVTKLCRIITADTRTVLVDQALVNRIESRDRAQFPSWREIMQNSVQIWSSRLKSGDWPLKPIGLGEELWAWTGRNYNGFLGYMADIIPLLKASKTGCDVL
;
A
#
# COMPACT_ATOMS: atom_id res chain seq x y z
N MET A 1 -3.75 -36.59 -17.33
CA MET A 1 -2.52 -37.13 -16.70
C MET A 1 -1.46 -36.04 -16.76
N GLU A 2 -1.52 -34.99 -15.92
CA GLU A 2 -0.57 -33.84 -16.02
C GLU A 2 -0.23 -33.18 -14.67
N LEU A 3 -0.44 -33.84 -13.52
CA LEU A 3 -0.17 -33.24 -12.19
C LEU A 3 1.20 -33.61 -11.59
N ARG A 4 2.14 -34.13 -12.39
CA ARG A 4 3.41 -34.68 -11.87
C ARG A 4 4.67 -33.86 -12.23
N ASN A 5 4.55 -32.78 -13.02
CA ASN A 5 5.70 -32.01 -13.52
C ASN A 5 6.06 -30.77 -12.67
N ASP A 6 5.16 -30.26 -11.81
CA ASP A 6 5.38 -29.01 -11.07
C ASP A 6 6.42 -29.10 -9.95
N ARG A 7 6.56 -30.25 -9.27
CA ARG A 7 7.48 -30.37 -8.12
C ARG A 7 8.95 -30.36 -8.52
N GLY A 8 9.29 -30.90 -9.69
CA GLY A 8 10.65 -30.87 -10.22
C GLY A 8 11.07 -29.47 -10.63
N ALA A 9 10.16 -28.72 -11.29
CA ALA A 9 10.41 -27.34 -11.67
C ALA A 9 10.53 -26.38 -10.46
N GLN A 10 9.80 -26.65 -9.37
CA GLN A 10 9.89 -25.89 -8.12
C GLN A 10 11.20 -26.19 -7.36
N ALA A 11 11.64 -27.44 -7.31
CA ALA A 11 12.92 -27.82 -6.68
C ALA A 11 14.13 -27.17 -7.37
N LEU A 12 14.15 -27.19 -8.71
CA LEU A 12 15.21 -26.56 -9.50
C LEU A 12 15.31 -25.05 -9.25
N ARG A 13 14.18 -24.35 -9.11
CA ARG A 13 14.16 -22.91 -8.78
C ARG A 13 14.72 -22.60 -7.40
N ILE A 14 14.49 -23.48 -6.41
CA ILE A 14 15.02 -23.30 -5.05
C ILE A 14 16.54 -23.44 -5.06
N GLU A 15 17.07 -24.44 -5.76
CA GLU A 15 18.52 -24.65 -5.89
C GLU A 15 19.22 -23.47 -6.59
N GLU A 16 18.57 -22.86 -7.58
CA GLU A 16 19.11 -21.67 -8.26
C GLU A 16 19.13 -20.42 -7.35
N ILE A 17 18.09 -20.23 -6.53
CA ILE A 17 18.02 -19.16 -5.55
C ILE A 17 19.12 -19.33 -4.48
N GLU A 18 19.27 -20.53 -3.92
CA GLU A 18 20.29 -20.82 -2.90
C GLU A 18 21.71 -20.61 -3.43
N ARG A 19 21.96 -20.92 -4.70
CA ARG A 19 23.26 -20.69 -5.34
C ARG A 19 23.52 -19.19 -5.53
N ALA A 20 22.52 -18.42 -5.93
CA ALA A 20 22.65 -16.97 -6.07
C ALA A 20 22.82 -16.26 -4.72
N GLU A 21 22.14 -16.72 -3.66
CA GLU A 21 22.35 -16.24 -2.29
C GLU A 21 23.77 -16.52 -1.78
N LYS A 22 24.29 -17.74 -1.98
CA LYS A 22 25.68 -18.09 -1.61
C LYS A 22 26.72 -17.26 -2.36
N GLY A 23 26.41 -16.82 -3.57
CA GLY A 23 27.26 -15.93 -4.37
C GLY A 23 27.13 -14.44 -4.01
N ALA A 24 26.26 -14.08 -3.05
CA ALA A 24 25.87 -12.70 -2.74
C ALA A 24 25.34 -11.91 -3.96
N ASP A 25 24.83 -12.62 -4.98
CA ASP A 25 24.25 -12.01 -6.19
C ASP A 25 22.76 -11.72 -5.96
N TYR A 26 22.50 -10.78 -5.05
CA TYR A 26 21.15 -10.32 -4.70
C TYR A 26 20.32 -9.77 -5.87
N PRO A 27 20.91 -9.19 -6.95
CA PRO A 27 20.18 -8.87 -8.17
C PRO A 27 19.58 -10.10 -8.86
N GLU A 28 20.30 -11.23 -8.95
CA GLU A 28 19.77 -12.45 -9.56
C GLU A 28 18.73 -13.13 -8.66
N VAL A 29 18.95 -13.15 -7.34
CA VAL A 29 17.94 -13.60 -6.36
C VAL A 29 16.63 -12.81 -6.53
N THR A 30 16.71 -11.51 -6.77
CA THR A 30 15.53 -10.64 -6.99
C THR A 30 14.72 -11.08 -8.22
N LYS A 31 15.40 -11.43 -9.32
CA LYS A 31 14.73 -11.92 -10.54
C LYS A 31 14.12 -13.29 -10.34
N LEU A 32 14.83 -14.19 -9.66
CA LEU A 32 14.41 -15.57 -9.42
C LEU A 32 13.23 -15.66 -8.43
N CYS A 33 13.23 -14.82 -7.40
CA CYS A 33 12.20 -14.83 -6.35
C CYS A 33 10.92 -14.08 -6.73
N ARG A 34 10.86 -13.41 -7.91
CA ARG A 34 9.75 -12.50 -8.30
C ARG A 34 9.28 -11.68 -7.09
N ILE A 35 10.21 -10.91 -6.52
CA ILE A 35 9.92 -10.07 -5.35
C ILE A 35 8.70 -9.20 -5.69
N ILE A 36 7.65 -9.30 -4.88
CA ILE A 36 6.50 -8.41 -4.99
C ILE A 36 6.98 -7.04 -4.49
N THR A 37 7.49 -6.21 -5.40
CA THR A 37 7.67 -4.78 -5.16
C THR A 37 6.28 -4.16 -5.07
N ALA A 38 5.64 -4.35 -3.92
CA ALA A 38 4.34 -3.74 -3.65
C ALA A 38 4.55 -2.24 -3.51
N ASP A 39 4.38 -1.49 -4.61
CA ASP A 39 4.39 -0.03 -4.61
C ASP A 39 3.19 0.44 -3.80
N THR A 40 3.39 0.55 -2.49
CA THR A 40 2.41 0.94 -1.49
C THR A 40 2.83 2.27 -0.91
N ARG A 41 1.88 3.17 -0.68
CA ARG A 41 2.12 4.44 -0.01
C ARG A 41 1.46 4.45 1.35
N THR A 42 2.06 5.20 2.26
CA THR A 42 1.59 5.35 3.63
C THR A 42 0.55 6.45 3.69
N VAL A 43 -0.62 6.11 4.22
CA VAL A 43 -1.76 7.02 4.36
C VAL A 43 -2.12 7.16 5.82
N LEU A 44 -2.07 8.38 6.34
CA LEU A 44 -2.50 8.74 7.68
C LEU A 44 -4.02 8.82 7.76
N VAL A 45 -4.60 8.14 8.73
CA VAL A 45 -6.05 8.13 8.94
C VAL A 45 -6.50 9.10 10.04
N ASP A 46 -5.61 9.40 10.98
CA ASP A 46 -5.89 10.29 12.10
C ASP A 46 -5.70 11.77 11.73
N GLN A 47 -6.79 12.53 11.75
CA GLN A 47 -6.80 13.95 11.36
C GLN A 47 -5.99 14.84 12.32
N ALA A 48 -5.93 14.50 13.60
CA ALA A 48 -5.16 15.29 14.57
C ALA A 48 -3.65 15.17 14.27
N LEU A 49 -3.20 13.98 13.90
CA LEU A 49 -1.84 13.71 13.46
C LEU A 49 -1.51 14.43 12.14
N VAL A 50 -2.43 14.44 11.17
CA VAL A 50 -2.31 15.19 9.92
C VAL A 50 -2.12 16.68 10.20
N ASN A 51 -2.97 17.26 11.05
CA ASN A 51 -2.89 18.68 11.41
C ASN A 51 -1.56 19.02 12.10
N ARG A 52 -1.05 18.15 12.98
CA ARG A 52 0.26 18.34 13.65
C ARG A 52 1.41 18.36 12.64
N ILE A 53 1.35 17.50 11.62
CA ILE A 53 2.37 17.45 10.56
C ILE A 53 2.27 18.68 9.64
N GLU A 54 1.06 19.08 9.25
CA GLU A 54 0.82 20.28 8.43
C GLU A 54 1.19 21.59 9.15
N SER A 55 1.00 21.65 10.48
CA SER A 55 1.37 22.80 11.31
C SER A 55 2.88 23.07 11.34
N ARG A 56 3.72 22.09 10.95
CA ARG A 56 5.19 22.17 10.97
C ARG A 56 5.81 22.57 12.31
N ASP A 57 5.06 22.44 13.40
CA ASP A 57 5.57 22.68 14.75
C ASP A 57 6.44 21.51 15.19
N ARG A 58 7.75 21.75 15.36
CA ARG A 58 8.71 20.73 15.77
C ARG A 58 8.47 20.22 17.19
N ALA A 59 7.90 21.02 18.08
CA ALA A 59 7.60 20.61 19.45
C ALA A 59 6.40 19.66 19.52
N GLN A 60 5.52 19.71 18.52
CA GLN A 60 4.31 18.89 18.43
C GLN A 60 4.40 17.82 17.35
N PHE A 61 5.56 17.64 16.71
CA PHE A 61 5.72 16.67 15.63
C PHE A 61 5.53 15.25 16.16
N PRO A 62 4.70 14.42 15.50
CA PRO A 62 4.44 13.06 15.95
C PRO A 62 5.67 12.17 15.82
N SER A 63 5.83 11.24 16.76
CA SER A 63 6.87 10.23 16.70
C SER A 63 6.59 9.24 15.56
N TRP A 64 7.65 8.59 15.04
CA TRP A 64 7.53 7.54 14.02
C TRP A 64 6.53 6.45 14.42
N ARG A 65 6.50 6.08 15.70
CA ARG A 65 5.60 5.05 16.22
C ARG A 65 4.14 5.48 16.16
N GLU A 66 3.83 6.74 16.49
CA GLU A 66 2.48 7.30 16.35
C GLU A 66 2.03 7.34 14.89
N ILE A 67 2.93 7.72 13.97
CA ILE A 67 2.67 7.72 12.53
C ILE A 67 2.32 6.32 12.05
N MET A 68 3.14 5.32 12.39
CA MET A 68 2.90 3.93 11.97
C MET A 68 1.59 3.38 12.50
N GLN A 69 1.25 3.63 13.77
CA GLN A 69 0.02 3.14 14.40
C GLN A 69 -1.25 3.77 13.81
N ASN A 70 -1.16 5.00 13.31
CA ASN A 70 -2.29 5.74 12.75
C ASN A 70 -2.17 5.86 11.22
N SER A 71 -1.51 4.89 10.58
CA SER A 71 -1.35 4.82 9.14
C SER A 71 -1.84 3.50 8.57
N VAL A 72 -2.23 3.53 7.30
CA VAL A 72 -2.56 2.36 6.49
C VAL A 72 -1.72 2.37 5.22
N GLN A 73 -1.39 1.19 4.69
CA GLN A 73 -0.70 1.07 3.42
C GLN A 73 -1.70 0.85 2.29
N ILE A 74 -1.65 1.70 1.27
CA ILE A 74 -2.52 1.63 0.10
C ILE A 74 -1.66 1.46 -1.15
N TRP A 75 -2.06 0.57 -2.06
CA TRP A 75 -1.40 0.37 -3.35
C TRP A 75 -1.41 1.66 -4.16
N SER A 76 -0.25 2.08 -4.67
CA SER A 76 -0.08 3.31 -5.43
C SER A 76 -0.95 3.38 -6.69
N SER A 77 -1.22 2.23 -7.30
CA SER A 77 -2.14 2.11 -8.44
C SER A 77 -3.56 2.58 -8.11
N ARG A 78 -3.98 2.49 -6.84
CA ARG A 78 -5.28 2.98 -6.36
C ARG A 78 -5.27 4.48 -6.07
N LEU A 79 -4.11 5.07 -5.80
CA LEU A 79 -3.95 6.52 -5.57
C LEU A 79 -4.07 7.31 -6.88
N LYS A 80 -3.55 6.73 -7.98
CA LYS A 80 -3.54 7.37 -9.30
C LYS A 80 -4.92 7.56 -9.92
N SER A 81 -5.94 6.85 -9.43
CA SER A 81 -7.30 6.89 -9.99
C SER A 81 -8.05 8.18 -9.64
N GLY A 82 -7.60 8.98 -8.67
CA GLY A 82 -8.28 10.23 -8.27
C GLY A 82 -9.65 10.05 -7.60
N ASP A 83 -10.20 8.83 -7.63
CA ASP A 83 -11.51 8.48 -7.05
C ASP A 83 -11.52 8.39 -5.52
N TRP A 84 -10.36 8.46 -4.86
CA TRP A 84 -10.22 8.19 -3.42
C TRP A 84 -9.98 9.50 -2.66
N PRO A 85 -10.60 9.68 -1.48
CA PRO A 85 -10.50 10.91 -0.69
C PRO A 85 -9.12 10.97 0.00
N LEU A 86 -8.11 11.35 -0.76
CA LEU A 86 -6.70 11.37 -0.36
C LEU A 86 -6.05 12.70 -0.70
N LYS A 87 -5.22 13.21 0.20
CA LYS A 87 -4.48 14.46 0.01
C LYS A 87 -3.00 14.25 0.35
N PRO A 88 -2.03 14.67 -0.48
CA PRO A 88 -0.62 14.58 -0.10
C PRO A 88 -0.33 15.51 1.10
N ILE A 89 0.47 15.04 2.05
CA ILE A 89 0.93 15.84 3.20
C ILE A 89 2.44 15.95 3.16
N GLY A 90 2.95 17.18 3.28
CA GLY A 90 4.38 17.46 3.32
C GLY A 90 4.92 17.98 1.99
N LEU A 91 6.24 17.81 1.79
CA LEU A 91 6.96 18.34 0.62
C LEU A 91 7.10 17.32 -0.53
N GLY A 92 6.57 16.10 -0.38
CA GLY A 92 6.71 15.02 -1.36
C GLY A 92 5.51 14.06 -1.40
N GLU A 93 5.57 13.05 -2.25
CA GLU A 93 4.48 12.08 -2.52
C GLU A 93 4.53 10.83 -1.63
N GLU A 94 5.27 10.88 -0.52
CA GLU A 94 5.53 9.73 0.35
C GLU A 94 4.42 9.52 1.39
N LEU A 95 3.77 10.62 1.80
CA LEU A 95 2.78 10.63 2.87
C LEU A 95 1.48 11.26 2.40
N TRP A 96 0.38 10.58 2.69
CA TRP A 96 -0.96 10.99 2.30
C TRP A 96 -1.87 11.09 3.51
N ALA A 97 -2.81 12.02 3.50
CA ALA A 97 -3.94 12.13 4.41
C ALA A 97 -5.11 11.37 3.83
N TRP A 98 -5.79 10.58 4.64
CA TRP A 98 -7.18 10.26 4.41
C TRP A 98 -8.03 11.52 4.63
N THR A 99 -8.90 11.90 3.70
CA THR A 99 -9.84 13.01 3.88
C THR A 99 -11.30 12.53 3.91
N GLY A 100 -11.51 11.21 3.85
CA GLY A 100 -12.83 10.60 3.96
C GLY A 100 -13.40 10.77 5.38
N ARG A 101 -14.72 10.83 5.47
CA ARG A 101 -15.46 11.12 6.72
C ARG A 101 -15.81 9.87 7.51
N ASN A 102 -15.75 8.70 6.89
CA ASN A 102 -16.15 7.43 7.47
C ASN A 102 -14.95 6.48 7.52
N TYR A 103 -14.16 6.62 8.60
CA TYR A 103 -13.21 5.60 9.02
C TYR A 103 -13.83 4.82 10.17
N ASN A 104 -13.88 3.48 10.08
CA ASN A 104 -14.39 2.65 11.17
C ASN A 104 -13.33 1.65 11.67
N GLY A 105 -13.48 1.16 12.89
CA GLY A 105 -12.53 0.20 13.47
C GLY A 105 -12.55 -1.20 12.86
N PHE A 106 -13.57 -1.53 12.06
CA PHE A 106 -13.76 -2.88 11.48
C PHE A 106 -13.42 -2.96 9.98
N LEU A 107 -13.96 -2.07 9.16
CA LEU A 107 -13.63 -1.91 7.73
C LEU A 107 -12.44 -0.96 7.49
N GLY A 108 -12.04 -0.13 8.45
CA GLY A 108 -11.07 0.93 8.24
C GLY A 108 -11.57 1.98 7.24
N TYR A 109 -10.67 2.37 6.34
CA TYR A 109 -10.95 3.30 5.24
C TYR A 109 -11.91 2.71 4.19
N MET A 110 -12.13 1.38 4.19
CA MET A 110 -13.05 0.74 3.25
C MET A 110 -14.51 1.16 3.46
N ALA A 111 -14.86 1.69 4.63
CA ALA A 111 -16.20 2.20 4.90
C ALA A 111 -16.57 3.37 3.96
N ASP A 112 -15.60 4.22 3.62
CA ASP A 112 -15.76 5.29 2.63
C ASP A 112 -15.59 4.80 1.18
N ILE A 113 -14.73 3.80 0.94
CA ILE A 113 -14.43 3.31 -0.42
C ILE A 113 -15.56 2.45 -1.01
N ILE A 114 -16.23 1.61 -0.21
CA ILE A 114 -17.28 0.71 -0.72
C ILE A 114 -18.42 1.48 -1.40
N PRO A 115 -18.97 2.57 -0.84
CA PRO A 115 -19.95 3.40 -1.53
C PRO A 115 -19.43 3.99 -2.85
N LEU A 116 -18.18 4.48 -2.87
CA LEU A 116 -17.56 5.06 -4.08
C LEU A 116 -17.40 4.01 -5.19
N LEU A 117 -16.97 2.80 -4.85
CA LEU A 117 -16.86 1.69 -5.79
C LEU A 117 -18.22 1.20 -6.31
N LYS A 118 -19.28 1.29 -5.48
CA LYS A 118 -20.65 1.02 -5.94
C LYS A 118 -21.10 2.09 -6.92
N ALA A 119 -20.90 3.36 -6.59
CA ALA A 119 -21.26 4.48 -7.46
C ALA A 119 -20.53 4.43 -8.81
N SER A 120 -19.23 4.13 -8.82
CA SER A 120 -18.47 4.00 -10.08
C SER A 120 -18.90 2.80 -10.92
N LYS A 121 -19.41 1.74 -10.29
CA LYS A 121 -19.99 0.57 -10.97
C LYS A 121 -21.43 0.81 -11.44
N THR A 122 -22.16 1.72 -10.81
CA THR A 122 -23.55 2.09 -11.16
C THR A 122 -23.60 3.33 -12.09
N GLY A 123 -22.46 3.97 -12.38
CA GLY A 123 -22.33 5.11 -13.28
C GLY A 123 -22.43 4.77 -14.77
N CYS A 124 -23.40 3.96 -15.17
CA CYS A 124 -23.87 3.84 -16.55
C CYS A 124 -25.33 3.38 -16.53
N ASP A 125 -26.22 4.23 -16.01
CA ASP A 125 -27.65 4.30 -16.34
C ASP A 125 -28.30 5.32 -15.40
N VAL A 126 -28.36 6.58 -15.82
CA VAL A 126 -29.56 7.42 -15.77
C VAL A 126 -29.26 8.74 -16.49
N LEU A 127 -29.88 8.88 -17.66
CA LEU A 127 -30.14 10.14 -18.36
C LEU A 127 -31.18 10.96 -17.60
#